data_AF-A0A2T0VV09-F1
#
_entry.id   AF-A0A2T0VV09-F1
#
_cell.length_a   1.000
_cell.length_b   1.000
_cell.length_c   1.000
_cell.angle_alpha   90.00
_cell.angle_beta   90.00
_cell.angle_gamma   90.00
#
_symmetry.space_group_name_H-M   'P 1'
#
loop_
_entity.id
_entity.type
_entity.pdbx_description
1 polymer ?
#
loop_
_entity_poly.entity_id
_entity_poly.type
_entity_poly.pdbx_seq_one_letter_code
_entity_poly.pdbx_strand_id
1 'polypeptide(L)'
;MTFEEHFVMLLAANISFNGDANEDDLIAADDLLGKLLDDDNLPSSRPEDFWAFLTELISPDNAHVDLITDRNAKNVARIIDVGKKINPEKWAEPYDPGHELSFHSFPEAHNIQKSKGMDGKNTDFYHYNSDVGFANSMAFVDFRVDPTIVLGSRFNVGDEHIQVIACLLMMENLTELSEGSVLISSIEDVNQAQAQLQYHLVLYGRSWSTPVELPSETKVRIPQLRACLGSPEHYVQFREPFSMLSSVNASTGILEVFMSTYHALENFMIRSQVASTFTENASLSLNRVRDFKRLGARIDQSESRFLKDLFVGCWGHQVGDQSLIEMALECRQAFRDEHHDGSEELDRFFKLLDIRKARDKPKLEYEAFINGDDDHFRGWFSFLIYGIRCSVVHNKATEFHISNENLAENPDWQALLAKLCMPIMIQLAFGLPSVVAPENPIRYSTPTISLYE
;
A
#
# COMPACT_ATOMS: atom_id res chain seq x y z
N MET A 1 -24.73 -26.99 22.50
CA MET A 1 -23.62 -26.81 23.45
C MET A 1 -23.48 -25.34 23.77
N THR A 2 -23.27 -24.98 25.03
CA THR A 2 -22.96 -23.62 25.44
C THR A 2 -21.54 -23.22 24.99
N PHE A 3 -21.17 -21.95 25.17
CA PHE A 3 -19.81 -21.51 24.88
C PHE A 3 -18.79 -22.18 25.79
N GLU A 4 -19.13 -22.35 27.07
CA GLU A 4 -18.29 -23.01 28.07
C GLU A 4 -17.97 -24.46 27.66
N GLU A 5 -18.97 -25.20 27.17
CA GLU A 5 -18.80 -26.58 26.69
C GLU A 5 -17.89 -26.65 25.45
N HIS A 6 -18.05 -25.74 24.48
CA HIS A 6 -17.17 -25.68 23.31
C HIS A 6 -15.73 -25.29 23.67
N PHE A 7 -15.54 -24.28 24.52
CA PHE A 7 -14.22 -23.82 24.95
C PHE A 7 -13.45 -24.94 25.67
N VAL A 8 -14.17 -25.70 26.49
CA VAL A 8 -13.64 -26.84 27.22
C VAL A 8 -13.26 -28.01 26.32
N MET A 9 -14.13 -28.40 25.38
CA MET A 9 -13.82 -29.47 24.44
C MET A 9 -12.62 -29.12 23.56
N LEU A 10 -12.52 -27.85 23.14
CA LEU A 10 -11.37 -27.33 22.38
C LEU A 10 -10.07 -27.36 23.19
N LEU A 11 -10.13 -26.98 24.46
CA LEU A 11 -8.97 -27.05 25.37
C LEU A 11 -8.48 -28.50 25.54
N ALA A 12 -9.41 -29.44 25.73
CA ALA A 12 -9.11 -30.84 25.95
C ALA A 12 -8.64 -31.56 24.67
N ALA A 13 -9.23 -31.23 23.52
CA ALA A 13 -8.77 -31.72 22.22
C ALA A 13 -7.32 -31.28 21.96
N ASN A 14 -6.97 -30.04 22.26
CA ASN A 14 -5.63 -29.51 22.01
C ASN A 14 -4.55 -30.14 22.91
N ILE A 15 -4.88 -30.46 24.16
CA ILE A 15 -3.99 -31.26 25.03
C ILE A 15 -3.76 -32.65 24.43
N SER A 16 -4.79 -33.23 23.78
CA SER A 16 -4.75 -34.58 23.22
C SER A 16 -4.05 -34.68 21.85
N PHE A 17 -3.98 -33.60 21.06
CA PHE A 17 -3.50 -33.62 19.67
C PHE A 17 -2.04 -33.20 19.48
N ASN A 18 -1.32 -32.78 20.53
CA ASN A 18 0.11 -32.48 20.42
C ASN A 18 0.89 -33.79 20.23
N GLY A 19 1.55 -33.98 19.07
CA GLY A 19 2.22 -35.23 18.69
C GLY A 19 3.41 -35.69 19.56
N ASP A 20 3.77 -34.91 20.58
CA ASP A 20 4.75 -35.26 21.62
C ASP A 20 4.08 -35.66 22.96
N ALA A 21 2.74 -35.71 23.01
CA ALA A 21 1.99 -36.12 24.19
C ALA A 21 2.28 -37.59 24.49
N ASN A 22 2.79 -37.85 25.69
CA ASN A 22 2.97 -39.21 26.16
C ASN A 22 1.62 -39.80 26.62
N GLU A 23 1.61 -41.10 26.92
CA GLU A 23 0.39 -41.80 27.33
C GLU A 23 -0.26 -41.19 28.59
N ASP A 24 0.53 -40.62 29.51
CA ASP A 24 0.03 -39.96 30.71
C ASP A 24 -0.64 -38.60 30.39
N ASP A 25 -0.18 -37.88 29.36
CA ASP A 25 -0.80 -36.64 28.88
C ASP A 25 -2.18 -36.91 28.27
N LEU A 26 -2.31 -37.99 27.51
CA LEU A 26 -3.57 -38.43 26.91
C LEU A 26 -4.57 -38.93 27.98
N ILE A 27 -4.09 -39.66 28.99
CA ILE A 27 -4.91 -40.10 30.12
C ILE A 27 -5.37 -38.91 30.97
N ALA A 28 -4.50 -37.91 31.20
CA ALA A 28 -4.88 -36.70 31.91
C ALA A 28 -5.93 -35.88 31.13
N ALA A 29 -5.81 -35.81 29.80
CA ALA A 29 -6.79 -35.16 28.94
C ALA A 29 -8.15 -35.90 28.93
N ASP A 30 -8.14 -37.24 28.89
CA ASP A 30 -9.34 -38.08 28.91
C ASP A 30 -10.03 -38.03 30.29
N ASP A 31 -9.26 -38.02 31.40
CA ASP A 31 -9.80 -37.85 32.75
C ASP A 31 -10.37 -36.43 32.96
N LEU A 32 -9.75 -35.42 32.33
CA LEU A 32 -10.27 -34.06 32.29
C LEU A 32 -11.61 -34.01 31.52
N LEU A 33 -11.66 -34.56 30.31
CA LEU A 33 -12.86 -34.68 29.49
C LEU A 33 -13.97 -35.45 30.21
N GLY A 34 -13.63 -36.54 30.90
CA GLY A 34 -14.55 -37.30 31.73
C GLY A 34 -15.16 -36.47 32.85
N LYS A 35 -14.35 -35.67 33.56
CA LYS A 35 -14.82 -34.75 34.62
C LYS A 35 -15.68 -33.60 34.09
N LEU A 36 -15.46 -33.21 32.84
CA LEU A 36 -16.17 -32.12 32.17
C LEU A 36 -17.48 -32.58 31.52
N LEU A 37 -17.56 -33.85 31.10
CA LEU A 37 -18.73 -34.47 30.47
C LEU A 37 -19.64 -35.18 31.49
N ASP A 38 -19.18 -35.41 32.72
CA ASP A 38 -20.05 -35.81 33.83
C ASP A 38 -20.92 -34.60 34.23
N ASP A 39 -22.19 -34.65 33.79
CA ASP A 39 -23.25 -33.63 33.93
C ASP A 39 -23.44 -33.08 35.37
N ASP A 40 -22.96 -33.83 36.38
CA ASP A 40 -23.07 -33.47 37.80
C ASP A 40 -21.92 -32.59 38.33
N ASN A 41 -20.82 -32.41 37.56
CA ASN A 41 -19.64 -31.63 37.98
C ASN A 41 -19.36 -30.39 37.13
N LEU A 42 -20.10 -30.17 36.03
CA LEU A 42 -20.11 -28.87 35.38
C LEU A 42 -20.62 -27.87 36.43
N PRO A 43 -19.80 -26.86 36.81
CA PRO A 43 -20.25 -25.89 37.77
C PRO A 43 -21.56 -25.31 37.27
N SER A 44 -22.48 -25.05 38.21
CA SER A 44 -23.79 -24.46 37.91
C SER A 44 -23.65 -23.37 36.85
N SER A 45 -24.69 -23.13 36.04
CA SER A 45 -24.76 -22.21 34.87
C SER A 45 -24.30 -20.75 35.08
N ARG A 46 -23.60 -20.47 36.18
CA ARG A 46 -22.94 -19.25 36.59
C ARG A 46 -21.49 -19.21 36.05
N PRO A 47 -21.19 -18.18 35.24
CA PRO A 47 -19.85 -17.89 34.72
C PRO A 47 -18.70 -17.88 35.74
N GLU A 48 -18.99 -17.49 36.99
CA GLU A 48 -17.98 -17.33 38.05
C GLU A 48 -17.33 -18.66 38.45
N ASP A 49 -18.11 -19.73 38.47
CA ASP A 49 -17.66 -21.06 38.88
C ASP A 49 -16.80 -21.72 37.78
N PHE A 50 -17.11 -21.44 36.51
CA PHE A 50 -16.29 -21.84 35.35
C PHE A 50 -14.89 -21.19 35.36
N TRP A 51 -14.82 -19.89 35.65
CA TRP A 51 -13.53 -19.19 35.73
C TRP A 51 -12.70 -19.61 36.95
N ALA A 52 -13.35 -19.93 38.08
CA ALA A 52 -12.69 -20.50 39.25
C ALA A 52 -12.05 -21.85 38.92
N PHE A 53 -12.78 -22.73 38.24
CA PHE A 53 -12.31 -24.03 37.78
C PHE A 53 -11.11 -23.91 36.82
N LEU A 54 -11.20 -23.07 35.78
CA LEU A 54 -10.07 -22.83 34.88
C LEU A 54 -8.85 -22.26 35.61
N THR A 55 -9.05 -21.38 36.59
CA THR A 55 -7.95 -20.79 37.39
C THR A 55 -7.26 -21.83 38.27
N GLU A 56 -8.00 -22.79 38.81
CA GLU A 56 -7.47 -23.90 39.59
C GLU A 56 -6.71 -24.91 38.72
N LEU A 57 -7.21 -25.15 37.50
CA LEU A 57 -6.62 -26.10 36.56
C LEU A 57 -5.19 -25.72 36.12
N ILE A 58 -4.93 -24.43 35.98
CA ILE A 58 -3.64 -23.87 35.54
C ILE A 58 -2.83 -23.22 36.66
N SER A 59 -3.24 -23.42 37.92
CA SER A 59 -2.45 -22.98 39.06
C SER A 59 -1.05 -23.61 39.01
N PRO A 60 0.03 -22.87 39.33
CA PRO A 60 1.39 -23.43 39.41
C PRO A 60 1.50 -24.62 40.38
N ASP A 61 0.57 -24.71 41.33
CA ASP A 61 0.49 -25.79 42.31
C ASP A 61 -0.26 -27.03 41.76
N ASN A 62 -0.83 -26.94 40.55
CA ASN A 62 -1.48 -28.04 39.88
C ASN A 62 -0.44 -28.85 39.10
N ALA A 63 -0.25 -30.11 39.51
CA ALA A 63 0.79 -31.00 38.99
C ALA A 63 0.72 -31.25 37.48
N HIS A 64 -0.41 -30.93 36.84
CA HIS A 64 -0.60 -31.06 35.39
C HIS A 64 -0.02 -29.88 34.58
N VAL A 65 0.34 -28.76 35.22
CA VAL A 65 0.88 -27.56 34.54
C VAL A 65 2.35 -27.71 34.15
N ASP A 66 3.12 -28.56 34.86
CA ASP A 66 4.52 -28.86 34.53
C ASP A 66 4.69 -29.56 33.17
N LEU A 67 3.61 -30.12 32.60
CA LEU A 67 3.57 -30.80 31.29
C LEU A 67 3.39 -29.83 30.11
N ILE A 68 3.05 -28.57 30.39
CA ILE A 68 2.91 -27.52 29.37
C ILE A 68 4.25 -26.80 29.27
N THR A 69 4.95 -26.92 28.13
CA THR A 69 6.25 -26.24 27.94
C THR A 69 6.19 -24.75 28.33
N ASP A 70 7.29 -24.17 28.85
CA ASP A 70 7.35 -22.80 29.41
C ASP A 70 6.86 -21.70 28.42
N ARG A 71 6.86 -21.99 27.12
CA ARG A 71 6.29 -21.12 26.07
C ARG A 71 4.75 -21.24 25.97
N ASN A 72 4.22 -22.45 26.11
CA ASN A 72 2.79 -22.73 26.11
C ASN A 72 2.12 -22.27 27.41
N ALA A 73 2.78 -22.39 28.58
CA ALA A 73 2.24 -21.98 29.87
C ALA A 73 1.97 -20.46 29.93
N LYS A 74 2.87 -19.64 29.36
CA LYS A 74 2.69 -18.19 29.26
C LYS A 74 1.55 -17.79 28.33
N ASN A 75 1.32 -18.55 27.27
CA ASN A 75 0.22 -18.30 26.34
C ASN A 75 -1.12 -18.73 26.96
N VAL A 76 -1.18 -19.90 27.61
CA VAL A 76 -2.36 -20.42 28.32
C VAL A 76 -2.81 -19.49 29.45
N ALA A 77 -1.89 -19.02 30.30
CA ALA A 77 -2.21 -18.08 31.36
C ALA A 77 -2.78 -16.76 30.83
N ARG A 78 -2.34 -16.32 29.64
CA ARG A 78 -2.84 -15.09 28.98
C ARG A 78 -4.18 -15.31 28.31
N ILE A 79 -4.40 -16.45 27.67
CA ILE A 79 -5.71 -16.84 27.10
C ILE A 79 -6.77 -16.84 28.21
N ILE A 80 -6.40 -17.28 29.41
CA ILE A 80 -7.30 -17.26 30.56
C ILE A 80 -7.54 -15.84 31.07
N ASP A 81 -6.55 -14.96 31.02
CA ASP A 81 -6.74 -13.53 31.32
C ASP A 81 -7.64 -12.83 30.29
N VAL A 82 -7.62 -13.26 29.01
CA VAL A 82 -8.58 -12.83 27.98
C VAL A 82 -9.96 -13.41 28.26
N GLY A 83 -10.02 -14.72 28.53
CA GLY A 83 -11.18 -15.48 28.98
C GLY A 83 -11.97 -14.73 30.05
N LYS A 84 -11.30 -14.41 31.16
CA LYS A 84 -11.87 -13.71 32.33
C LYS A 84 -12.46 -12.33 32.03
N LYS A 85 -12.11 -11.71 30.90
CA LYS A 85 -12.62 -10.39 30.48
C LYS A 85 -13.88 -10.50 29.62
N ILE A 86 -14.22 -11.69 29.14
CA ILE A 86 -15.46 -11.96 28.38
C ILE A 86 -16.62 -12.06 29.36
N ASN A 87 -17.73 -11.40 29.06
CA ASN A 87 -18.96 -11.50 29.85
C ASN A 87 -19.94 -12.47 29.17
N PRO A 88 -19.96 -13.76 29.56
CA PRO A 88 -20.84 -14.75 28.96
C PRO A 88 -22.35 -14.48 29.13
N GLU A 89 -22.77 -13.61 30.06
CA GLU A 89 -24.19 -13.22 30.17
C GLU A 89 -24.66 -12.37 28.97
N LYS A 90 -23.73 -11.73 28.24
CA LYS A 90 -24.04 -11.03 26.98
C LYS A 90 -24.20 -11.97 25.78
N TRP A 91 -23.90 -13.26 25.95
CA TRP A 91 -23.82 -14.26 24.89
C TRP A 91 -25.13 -15.07 24.74
N ALA A 92 -26.24 -14.53 25.25
CA ALA A 92 -27.53 -15.23 25.35
C ALA A 92 -28.25 -15.46 24.01
N GLU A 93 -27.70 -15.00 22.88
CA GLU A 93 -28.25 -15.36 21.57
C GLU A 93 -27.68 -16.72 21.12
N PRO A 94 -28.54 -17.70 20.81
CA PRO A 94 -28.08 -19.03 20.39
C PRO A 94 -27.27 -18.92 19.10
N TYR A 95 -26.04 -19.42 19.14
CA TYR A 95 -25.24 -19.72 17.95
C TYR A 95 -26.09 -20.61 17.01
N ASP A 96 -26.38 -20.12 15.81
CA ASP A 96 -27.08 -20.90 14.79
C ASP A 96 -26.08 -21.89 14.15
N PRO A 97 -26.18 -23.21 14.43
CA PRO A 97 -25.25 -24.21 13.93
C PRO A 97 -25.31 -24.39 12.40
N GLY A 98 -26.24 -23.71 11.69
CA GLY A 98 -26.33 -23.73 10.24
C GLY A 98 -25.25 -22.92 9.50
N HIS A 99 -24.40 -22.18 10.21
CA HIS A 99 -23.31 -21.39 9.64
C HIS A 99 -21.95 -21.93 10.07
N GLU A 100 -21.40 -22.87 9.28
CA GLU A 100 -20.01 -23.33 9.45
C GLU A 100 -19.05 -22.16 9.22
N LEU A 101 -18.14 -21.93 10.18
CA LEU A 101 -17.03 -21.01 9.98
C LEU A 101 -16.04 -21.65 9.01
N SER A 102 -15.64 -20.91 7.99
CA SER A 102 -14.62 -21.32 7.05
C SER A 102 -13.27 -20.74 7.45
N PHE A 103 -12.24 -21.57 7.30
CA PHE A 103 -10.85 -21.22 7.62
C PHE A 103 -10.02 -21.13 6.36
N HIS A 104 -9.49 -19.95 6.11
CA HIS A 104 -8.65 -19.70 4.95
C HIS A 104 -7.23 -19.41 5.43
N SER A 105 -6.35 -20.41 5.30
CA SER A 105 -4.91 -20.28 5.57
C SER A 105 -4.20 -19.73 4.34
N PHE A 106 -3.36 -18.71 4.54
CA PHE A 106 -2.55 -18.10 3.49
C PHE A 106 -1.07 -18.41 3.75
N PRO A 107 -0.50 -19.48 3.16
CA PRO A 107 0.90 -19.85 3.36
C PRO A 107 1.88 -18.82 2.76
N GLU A 108 1.47 -18.12 1.70
CA GLU A 108 2.21 -16.99 1.11
C GLU A 108 1.40 -15.72 1.33
N ALA A 109 1.47 -15.13 2.52
CA ALA A 109 0.77 -13.87 2.77
C ALA A 109 1.56 -12.68 2.20
N HIS A 110 1.64 -12.60 0.87
CA HIS A 110 2.37 -11.53 0.20
C HIS A 110 1.65 -10.17 0.22
N ASN A 111 0.35 -10.13 0.52
CA ASN A 111 -0.42 -8.89 0.48
C ASN A 111 -1.06 -8.45 1.81
N ILE A 112 -1.45 -9.36 2.71
CA ILE A 112 -2.10 -8.94 3.98
C ILE A 112 -1.10 -8.48 5.05
N GLN A 113 0.13 -9.03 4.99
CA GLN A 113 1.29 -8.83 5.88
C GLN A 113 1.75 -7.37 6.05
N LYS A 114 1.12 -6.46 5.32
CA LYS A 114 1.64 -5.15 4.98
C LYS A 114 0.62 -4.04 5.19
N SER A 115 -0.55 -4.37 5.76
CA SER A 115 -1.53 -3.36 6.13
C SER A 115 -1.02 -2.53 7.31
N LYS A 116 -0.72 -1.27 7.07
CA LYS A 116 -0.27 -0.35 8.11
C LYS A 116 -1.49 0.37 8.69
N GLY A 117 -1.56 0.44 10.01
CA GLY A 117 -2.49 1.34 10.70
C GLY A 117 -2.17 2.80 10.40
N MET A 118 -3.06 3.73 10.79
CA MET A 118 -2.81 5.17 10.64
C MET A 118 -1.53 5.65 11.38
N ASP A 119 -1.05 4.88 12.35
CA ASP A 119 0.20 5.12 13.09
C ASP A 119 1.44 4.54 12.39
N GLY A 120 1.29 3.94 11.21
CA GLY A 120 2.36 3.36 10.41
C GLY A 120 2.85 1.99 10.88
N LYS A 121 2.22 1.40 11.92
CA LYS A 121 2.55 0.06 12.41
C LYS A 121 1.82 -1.01 11.61
N ASN A 122 2.45 -2.17 11.46
CA ASN A 122 1.80 -3.32 10.83
C ASN A 122 0.57 -3.74 11.65
N THR A 123 -0.50 -4.08 10.94
CA THR A 123 -1.70 -4.64 11.52
C THR A 123 -1.51 -6.13 11.65
N ASP A 124 -1.20 -6.56 12.86
CA ASP A 124 -1.00 -7.98 13.19
C ASP A 124 -2.33 -8.67 13.52
N PHE A 125 -3.37 -7.86 13.75
CA PHE A 125 -4.74 -8.30 14.04
C PHE A 125 -5.75 -7.28 13.52
N TYR A 126 -6.73 -7.75 12.76
CA TYR A 126 -7.88 -6.99 12.31
C TYR A 126 -9.15 -7.78 12.59
N HIS A 127 -10.17 -7.14 13.15
CA HIS A 127 -11.49 -7.73 13.26
C HIS A 127 -12.55 -6.72 12.84
N TYR A 128 -13.63 -7.26 12.29
CA TYR A 128 -14.85 -6.53 12.01
C TYR A 128 -16.02 -7.32 12.58
N ASN A 129 -16.74 -6.71 13.52
CA ASN A 129 -17.98 -7.26 14.06
C ASN A 129 -19.15 -6.58 13.34
N SER A 130 -19.97 -7.37 12.67
CA SER A 130 -21.15 -6.87 11.97
C SER A 130 -22.31 -6.71 12.93
N ASP A 131 -22.96 -5.54 12.90
CA ASP A 131 -24.21 -5.27 13.62
C ASP A 131 -25.39 -6.15 13.13
N VAL A 132 -25.24 -6.79 11.96
CA VAL A 132 -26.25 -7.66 11.34
C VAL A 132 -26.14 -9.11 11.85
N GLY A 133 -25.03 -9.47 12.49
CA GLY A 133 -24.83 -10.77 13.11
C GLY A 133 -23.45 -11.38 12.87
N PHE A 134 -23.16 -12.44 13.62
CA PHE A 134 -21.86 -13.11 13.62
C PHE A 134 -21.46 -13.65 12.23
N ALA A 135 -22.43 -14.15 11.45
CA ALA A 135 -22.21 -14.65 10.10
C ALA A 135 -21.82 -13.57 9.06
N ASN A 136 -21.71 -12.30 9.44
CA ASN A 136 -21.16 -11.23 8.59
C ASN A 136 -19.89 -10.61 9.19
N SER A 137 -19.42 -11.16 10.30
CA SER A 137 -18.25 -10.71 11.02
C SER A 137 -17.01 -11.46 10.50
N MET A 138 -15.83 -10.86 10.66
CA MET A 138 -14.57 -11.46 10.19
C MET A 138 -13.39 -11.08 11.08
N ALA A 139 -12.37 -11.94 11.10
CA ALA A 139 -11.07 -11.62 11.66
C ALA A 139 -9.96 -12.01 10.71
N PHE A 140 -8.91 -11.19 10.70
CA PHE A 140 -7.63 -11.49 10.11
C PHE A 140 -6.56 -11.43 11.20
N VAL A 141 -5.75 -12.47 11.28
CA VAL A 141 -4.66 -12.58 12.26
C VAL A 141 -3.37 -12.92 11.53
N ASP A 142 -2.31 -12.12 11.75
CA ASP A 142 -0.98 -12.39 11.22
C ASP A 142 -0.06 -12.93 12.33
N PHE A 143 0.32 -14.20 12.21
CA PHE A 143 1.11 -14.91 13.22
C PHE A 143 2.62 -14.76 13.04
N ARG A 144 3.05 -14.11 11.95
CA ARG A 144 4.48 -13.85 11.70
C ARG A 144 5.01 -12.71 12.57
N VAL A 145 4.12 -11.97 13.22
CA VAL A 145 4.47 -10.95 14.21
C VAL A 145 4.28 -11.50 15.61
N ASP A 146 5.07 -11.02 16.56
CA ASP A 146 5.10 -11.51 17.94
C ASP A 146 3.66 -11.66 18.50
N PRO A 147 3.17 -12.89 18.74
CA PRO A 147 1.80 -13.14 19.20
C PRO A 147 1.46 -12.42 20.50
N THR A 148 2.48 -12.02 21.26
CA THR A 148 2.31 -11.27 22.52
C THR A 148 1.84 -9.82 22.30
N ILE A 149 2.03 -9.25 21.11
CA ILE A 149 1.54 -7.91 20.73
C ILE A 149 0.04 -7.98 20.39
N VAL A 150 -0.36 -8.99 19.60
CA VAL A 150 -1.75 -9.26 19.18
C VAL A 150 -2.68 -9.39 20.39
N LEU A 151 -2.23 -10.11 21.42
CA LEU A 151 -3.00 -10.33 22.66
C LEU A 151 -2.81 -9.21 23.70
N GLY A 152 -1.84 -8.31 23.51
CA GLY A 152 -1.50 -7.26 24.50
C GLY A 152 -2.18 -5.91 24.24
N SER A 153 -2.57 -5.62 22.99
CA SER A 153 -3.17 -4.34 22.62
C SER A 153 -4.66 -4.27 22.99
N ARG A 154 -4.93 -3.88 24.23
CA ARG A 154 -6.21 -3.37 24.79
C ARG A 154 -7.49 -3.89 24.08
N PHE A 155 -7.95 -5.04 24.54
CA PHE A 155 -9.34 -5.48 24.36
C PHE A 155 -10.29 -4.38 24.85
N ASN A 156 -10.99 -3.72 23.92
CA ASN A 156 -12.12 -2.89 24.27
C ASN A 156 -13.33 -3.81 24.50
N VAL A 157 -13.98 -3.64 25.66
CA VAL A 157 -15.16 -4.41 26.05
C VAL A 157 -16.26 -4.22 24.99
N GLY A 158 -16.67 -5.30 24.31
CA GLY A 158 -17.70 -5.28 23.26
C GLY A 158 -17.43 -6.15 22.02
N ASP A 159 -16.19 -6.59 21.80
CA ASP A 159 -15.77 -7.33 20.58
C ASP A 159 -15.43 -8.82 20.83
N GLU A 160 -16.09 -9.43 21.81
CA GLU A 160 -15.62 -10.62 22.52
C GLU A 160 -15.67 -11.92 21.68
N HIS A 161 -16.64 -12.09 20.77
CA HIS A 161 -16.87 -13.38 20.10
C HIS A 161 -15.80 -13.77 19.07
N ILE A 162 -15.47 -12.86 18.14
CA ILE A 162 -14.45 -13.14 17.11
C ILE A 162 -13.06 -13.26 17.72
N GLN A 163 -12.79 -12.50 18.78
CA GLN A 163 -11.51 -12.54 19.49
C GLN A 163 -11.32 -13.87 20.22
N VAL A 164 -12.38 -14.37 20.83
CA VAL A 164 -12.41 -15.70 21.45
C VAL A 164 -12.22 -16.79 20.41
N ILE A 165 -12.91 -16.71 19.27
CA ILE A 165 -12.78 -17.69 18.19
C ILE A 165 -11.38 -17.65 17.60
N ALA A 166 -10.81 -16.47 17.37
CA ALA A 166 -9.41 -16.32 16.97
C ALA A 166 -8.45 -16.93 18.00
N CYS A 167 -8.68 -16.71 19.30
CA CYS A 167 -7.86 -17.33 20.36
C CYS A 167 -8.01 -18.86 20.39
N LEU A 168 -9.21 -19.39 20.20
CA LEU A 168 -9.46 -20.84 20.15
C LEU A 168 -8.80 -21.48 18.93
N LEU A 169 -8.82 -20.81 17.78
CA LEU A 169 -8.18 -21.29 16.55
C LEU A 169 -6.67 -21.20 16.60
N MET A 170 -6.16 -20.14 17.25
CA MET A 170 -4.75 -20.07 17.61
C MET A 170 -4.37 -21.31 18.39
N MET A 171 -5.12 -21.63 19.45
CA MET A 171 -4.86 -22.78 20.30
C MET A 171 -4.80 -24.08 19.48
N GLU A 172 -5.81 -24.38 18.66
CA GLU A 172 -5.86 -25.65 17.90
C GLU A 172 -4.71 -25.84 16.88
N ASN A 173 -4.16 -24.76 16.34
CA ASN A 173 -3.25 -24.82 15.18
C ASN A 173 -1.89 -24.13 15.42
N LEU A 174 -1.49 -23.96 16.69
CA LEU A 174 -0.30 -23.19 17.14
C LEU A 174 1.01 -23.55 16.41
N THR A 175 1.21 -24.82 16.03
CA THR A 175 2.41 -25.31 15.35
C THR A 175 2.42 -24.99 13.85
N GLU A 176 1.29 -25.14 13.17
CA GLU A 176 1.16 -24.91 11.72
C GLU A 176 1.04 -23.42 11.36
N LEU A 177 0.51 -22.59 12.27
CA LEU A 177 0.24 -21.18 12.02
C LEU A 177 1.44 -20.25 12.22
N SER A 178 2.56 -20.76 12.77
CA SER A 178 3.72 -19.94 13.17
C SER A 178 4.40 -19.17 12.03
N GLU A 179 4.13 -19.51 10.77
CA GLU A 179 4.70 -18.84 9.58
C GLU A 179 3.65 -18.16 8.69
N GLY A 180 2.37 -18.14 9.07
CA GLY A 180 1.27 -17.76 8.19
C GLY A 180 0.35 -16.64 8.71
N SER A 181 -0.73 -16.42 7.97
CA SER A 181 -1.85 -15.59 8.42
C SER A 181 -3.17 -16.29 8.16
N VAL A 182 -4.17 -16.03 9.01
CA VAL A 182 -5.48 -16.68 8.94
C VAL A 182 -6.58 -15.64 8.79
N LEU A 183 -7.50 -15.92 7.86
CA LEU A 183 -8.79 -15.23 7.76
C LEU A 183 -9.88 -16.15 8.30
N ILE A 184 -10.64 -15.63 9.26
CA ILE A 184 -11.80 -16.25 9.86
C ILE A 184 -13.01 -15.55 9.28
N SER A 185 -13.84 -16.31 8.55
CA SER A 185 -15.06 -15.80 7.94
C SER A 185 -16.10 -16.91 7.84
N SER A 186 -17.37 -16.55 7.90
CA SER A 186 -18.50 -17.41 7.51
C SER A 186 -18.60 -17.63 5.99
N ILE A 187 -17.81 -16.91 5.19
CA ILE A 187 -17.80 -17.02 3.73
C ILE A 187 -16.89 -18.18 3.32
N GLU A 188 -17.46 -19.19 2.68
CA GLU A 188 -16.73 -20.35 2.15
C GLU A 188 -15.79 -19.99 0.98
N ASP A 189 -16.19 -19.04 0.13
CA ASP A 189 -15.35 -18.62 -1.00
C ASP A 189 -14.22 -17.69 -0.52
N VAL A 190 -12.98 -18.18 -0.62
CA VAL A 190 -11.76 -17.47 -0.20
C VAL A 190 -11.66 -16.07 -0.84
N ASN A 191 -12.01 -15.94 -2.12
CA ASN A 191 -11.88 -14.67 -2.85
C ASN A 191 -12.91 -13.64 -2.36
N GLN A 192 -14.14 -14.08 -2.10
CA GLN A 192 -15.18 -13.23 -1.52
C GLN A 192 -14.82 -12.80 -0.09
N ALA A 193 -14.34 -13.73 0.74
CA ALA A 193 -13.89 -13.44 2.08
C ALA A 193 -12.75 -12.40 2.07
N GLN A 194 -11.77 -12.60 1.18
CA GLN A 194 -10.64 -11.68 1.02
C GLN A 194 -11.09 -10.30 0.50
N ALA A 195 -11.98 -10.23 -0.49
CA ALA A 195 -12.49 -8.96 -1.01
C ALA A 195 -13.27 -8.20 0.07
N GLN A 196 -14.05 -8.91 0.89
CA GLN A 196 -14.78 -8.31 2.00
C GLN A 196 -13.81 -7.76 3.06
N LEU A 197 -12.76 -8.51 3.43
CA LEU A 197 -11.69 -8.04 4.31
C LEU A 197 -10.99 -6.79 3.77
N GLN A 198 -10.61 -6.80 2.49
CA GLN A 198 -9.99 -5.65 1.83
C GLN A 198 -10.87 -4.41 1.92
N TYR A 199 -12.16 -4.55 1.61
CA TYR A 199 -13.11 -3.44 1.67
C TYR A 199 -13.21 -2.86 3.08
N HIS A 200 -13.32 -3.74 4.08
CA HIS A 200 -13.35 -3.34 5.47
C HIS A 200 -12.06 -2.62 5.89
N LEU A 201 -10.89 -3.16 5.60
CA LEU A 201 -9.61 -2.49 5.89
C LEU A 201 -9.56 -1.07 5.32
N VAL A 202 -10.00 -0.88 4.08
CA VAL A 202 -10.08 0.44 3.43
C VAL A 202 -11.08 1.37 4.14
N LEU A 203 -12.25 0.87 4.55
CA LEU A 203 -13.24 1.66 5.31
C LEU A 203 -12.70 2.16 6.66
N TYR A 204 -11.81 1.39 7.29
CA TYR A 204 -11.11 1.79 8.52
C TYR A 204 -9.85 2.63 8.26
N GLY A 205 -9.63 3.08 7.03
CA GLY A 205 -8.48 3.91 6.65
C GLY A 205 -7.14 3.18 6.74
N ARG A 206 -7.14 1.84 6.67
CA ARG A 206 -5.91 1.04 6.64
C ARG A 206 -5.46 0.84 5.20
N SER A 207 -4.14 0.79 4.99
CA SER A 207 -3.60 0.43 3.67
C SER A 207 -3.74 -1.07 3.45
N TRP A 208 -4.08 -1.49 2.23
CA TRP A 208 -4.01 -2.91 1.86
C TRP A 208 -2.64 -3.27 1.27
N SER A 209 -2.14 -2.45 0.36
CA SER A 209 -0.79 -2.61 -0.20
C SER A 209 0.22 -1.77 0.58
N THR A 210 1.44 -2.29 0.72
CA THR A 210 2.57 -1.45 1.14
C THR A 210 3.11 -0.70 -0.07
N PRO A 211 3.32 0.61 0.03
CA PRO A 211 4.02 1.38 -0.98
C PRO A 211 5.36 0.75 -1.33
N VAL A 212 5.67 0.65 -2.63
CA VAL A 212 7.03 0.29 -3.06
C VAL A 212 7.93 1.48 -2.80
N GLU A 213 8.78 1.38 -1.80
CA GLU A 213 9.67 2.45 -1.36
C GLU A 213 10.66 2.84 -2.47
N LEU A 214 10.88 4.14 -2.63
CA LEU A 214 11.91 4.66 -3.53
C LEU A 214 13.30 4.34 -2.95
N PRO A 215 14.23 3.78 -3.75
CA PRO A 215 15.60 3.56 -3.32
C PRO A 215 16.24 4.84 -2.78
N SER A 216 17.03 4.69 -1.71
CA SER A 216 17.58 5.85 -0.99
C SER A 216 18.53 6.68 -1.87
N GLU A 217 19.19 6.03 -2.83
CA GLU A 217 20.07 6.65 -3.81
C GLU A 217 19.30 7.50 -4.84
N THR A 218 18.04 7.15 -5.12
CA THR A 218 17.16 7.88 -6.04
C THR A 218 16.49 9.08 -5.37
N LYS A 219 16.50 9.17 -4.03
CA LYS A 219 15.88 10.31 -3.32
C LYS A 219 16.48 11.62 -3.80
N VAL A 220 15.58 12.59 -4.04
CA VAL A 220 15.88 13.93 -4.57
C VAL A 220 17.06 14.57 -3.83
N ARG A 221 18.25 14.40 -4.38
CA ARG A 221 19.44 15.13 -3.98
C ARG A 221 19.93 15.80 -5.23
N ILE A 222 19.54 17.06 -5.38
CA ILE A 222 20.04 17.88 -6.47
C ILE A 222 20.94 19.01 -5.94
N PRO A 223 22.09 18.70 -5.31
CA PRO A 223 23.07 19.72 -4.93
C PRO A 223 23.47 20.61 -6.10
N GLN A 224 23.52 20.05 -7.31
CA GLN A 224 23.89 20.75 -8.54
C GLN A 224 22.98 21.95 -8.81
N LEU A 225 21.68 21.87 -8.50
CA LEU A 225 20.75 22.98 -8.68
C LEU A 225 20.97 24.14 -7.70
N ARG A 226 21.62 23.91 -6.56
CA ARG A 226 21.90 24.99 -5.60
C ARG A 226 22.83 26.04 -6.20
N ALA A 227 23.75 25.63 -7.06
CA ALA A 227 24.67 26.53 -7.75
C ALA A 227 23.97 27.41 -8.79
N CYS A 228 22.79 26.99 -9.27
CA CYS A 228 21.99 27.70 -10.27
C CYS A 228 20.95 28.65 -9.67
N LEU A 229 20.92 28.80 -8.34
CA LEU A 229 19.97 29.69 -7.68
C LEU A 229 20.32 31.16 -7.98
N GLY A 230 19.37 31.86 -8.59
CA GLY A 230 19.45 33.29 -8.86
C GLY A 230 18.86 34.15 -7.74
N SER A 231 18.50 35.38 -8.09
CA SER A 231 17.92 36.35 -7.15
C SER A 231 16.54 35.89 -6.60
N PRO A 232 16.25 36.05 -5.30
CA PRO A 232 14.97 35.65 -4.68
C PRO A 232 13.71 36.15 -5.41
N GLU A 233 13.77 37.34 -5.98
CA GLU A 233 12.66 38.01 -6.67
C GLU A 233 12.21 37.22 -7.92
N HIS A 234 13.12 36.44 -8.52
CA HIS A 234 12.79 35.61 -9.67
C HIS A 234 11.87 34.44 -9.31
N TYR A 235 11.82 34.06 -8.04
CA TYR A 235 11.13 32.87 -7.57
C TYR A 235 9.72 33.10 -7.05
N VAL A 236 9.31 34.37 -6.88
CA VAL A 236 7.97 34.73 -6.37
C VAL A 236 6.85 34.08 -7.19
N GLN A 237 7.01 34.04 -8.52
CA GLN A 237 6.03 33.44 -9.43
C GLN A 237 5.94 31.90 -9.33
N PHE A 238 6.88 31.22 -8.65
CA PHE A 238 6.92 29.76 -8.52
C PHE A 238 6.47 29.27 -7.14
N ARG A 239 5.82 30.12 -6.33
CA ARG A 239 5.35 29.75 -4.98
C ARG A 239 4.45 28.51 -4.96
N GLU A 240 3.48 28.42 -5.87
CA GLU A 240 2.60 27.24 -5.98
C GLU A 240 3.38 25.98 -6.43
N PRO A 241 4.18 26.02 -7.53
CA PRO A 241 5.06 24.90 -7.86
C PRO A 241 5.94 24.43 -6.71
N PHE A 242 6.50 25.35 -5.92
CA PHE A 242 7.33 24.98 -4.78
C PHE A 242 6.56 24.25 -3.68
N SER A 243 5.28 24.59 -3.49
CA SER A 243 4.41 23.79 -2.63
C SER A 243 4.24 22.37 -3.19
N MET A 244 4.02 22.21 -4.50
CA MET A 244 3.93 20.87 -5.12
C MET A 244 5.24 20.08 -5.02
N LEU A 245 6.38 20.73 -5.26
CA LEU A 245 7.71 20.13 -5.11
C LEU A 245 8.01 19.73 -3.66
N SER A 246 7.44 20.42 -2.67
CA SER A 246 7.57 20.02 -1.28
C SER A 246 6.89 18.67 -1.00
N SER A 247 5.77 18.37 -1.69
CA SER A 247 5.14 17.04 -1.65
C SER A 247 6.06 15.96 -2.23
N VAL A 248 6.76 16.23 -3.34
CA VAL A 248 7.76 15.30 -3.91
C VAL A 248 8.85 14.94 -2.89
N ASN A 249 9.31 15.90 -2.10
CA ASN A 249 10.31 15.67 -1.05
C ASN A 249 9.77 14.87 0.15
N ALA A 250 8.45 14.95 0.41
CA ALA A 250 7.80 14.27 1.52
C ALA A 250 7.40 12.83 1.16
N SER A 251 7.14 12.57 -0.13
CA SER A 251 6.78 11.26 -0.65
C SER A 251 7.93 10.26 -0.52
N THR A 252 7.56 9.00 -0.29
CA THR A 252 8.51 7.91 -0.06
C THR A 252 8.36 6.77 -1.05
N GLY A 253 7.14 6.50 -1.52
CA GLY A 253 6.87 5.46 -2.52
C GLY A 253 7.16 5.90 -3.97
N ILE A 254 7.56 4.95 -4.83
CA ILE A 254 7.82 5.17 -6.26
C ILE A 254 6.63 5.83 -6.97
N LEU A 255 5.42 5.26 -6.82
CA LEU A 255 4.22 5.80 -7.49
C LEU A 255 3.85 7.19 -6.96
N GLU A 256 4.02 7.41 -5.66
CA GLU A 256 3.71 8.68 -5.01
C GLU A 256 4.66 9.79 -5.47
N VAL A 257 5.97 9.51 -5.53
CA VAL A 257 6.99 10.42 -6.05
C VAL A 257 6.77 10.69 -7.53
N PHE A 258 6.48 9.66 -8.33
CA PHE A 258 6.17 9.81 -9.75
C PHE A 258 4.97 10.75 -9.97
N MET A 259 3.86 10.49 -9.27
CA MET A 259 2.63 11.29 -9.40
C MET A 259 2.81 12.72 -8.89
N SER A 260 3.46 12.91 -7.74
CA SER A 260 3.74 14.25 -7.21
C SER A 260 4.64 15.06 -8.15
N THR A 261 5.63 14.40 -8.75
CA THR A 261 6.51 15.04 -9.75
C THR A 261 5.71 15.38 -11.02
N TYR A 262 4.86 14.48 -11.47
CA TYR A 262 3.99 14.71 -12.61
C TYR A 262 3.05 15.91 -12.39
N HIS A 263 2.46 16.05 -11.20
CA HIS A 263 1.61 17.23 -10.88
C HIS A 263 2.39 18.55 -11.00
N ALA A 264 3.66 18.59 -10.58
CA ALA A 264 4.50 19.75 -10.79
C ALA A 264 4.76 20.02 -12.28
N LEU A 265 5.01 18.96 -13.07
CA LEU A 265 5.15 19.08 -14.53
C LEU A 265 3.83 19.50 -15.20
N GLU A 266 2.67 19.07 -14.71
CA GLU A 266 1.37 19.50 -15.19
C GLU A 266 1.12 20.99 -14.97
N ASN A 267 1.48 21.50 -13.79
CA ASN A 267 1.49 22.93 -13.57
C ASN A 267 2.40 23.64 -14.60
N PHE A 268 3.61 23.11 -14.86
CA PHE A 268 4.54 23.65 -15.85
C PHE A 268 4.03 23.60 -17.29
N MET A 269 3.34 22.52 -17.68
CA MET A 269 2.67 22.38 -18.97
C MET A 269 1.72 23.56 -19.20
N ILE A 270 0.83 23.83 -18.24
CA ILE A 270 -0.13 24.94 -18.32
C ILE A 270 0.59 26.29 -18.31
N ARG A 271 1.56 26.48 -17.40
CA ARG A 271 2.33 27.73 -17.33
C ARG A 271 3.07 28.05 -18.62
N SER A 272 3.61 27.04 -19.30
CA SER A 272 4.29 27.25 -20.57
C SER A 272 3.35 27.74 -21.67
N GLN A 273 2.12 27.22 -21.71
CA GLN A 273 1.09 27.73 -22.62
C GLN A 273 0.68 29.17 -22.31
N VAL A 274 0.63 29.52 -21.03
CA VAL A 274 0.35 30.88 -20.58
C VAL A 274 1.50 31.82 -20.97
N ALA A 275 2.74 31.47 -20.60
CA ALA A 275 3.94 32.28 -20.85
C ALA A 275 4.19 32.53 -22.35
N SER A 276 4.04 31.50 -23.18
CA SER A 276 4.11 31.64 -24.65
C SER A 276 3.04 32.60 -25.19
N THR A 277 1.81 32.53 -24.69
CA THR A 277 0.72 33.44 -25.10
C THR A 277 1.02 34.90 -24.74
N PHE A 278 1.67 35.18 -23.61
CA PHE A 278 2.10 36.54 -23.25
C PHE A 278 3.26 37.04 -24.12
N THR A 279 4.21 36.17 -24.43
CA THR A 279 5.38 36.51 -25.25
C THR A 279 4.99 36.82 -26.69
N GLU A 280 4.07 36.04 -27.26
CA GLU A 280 3.58 36.21 -28.65
C GLU A 280 2.80 37.53 -28.86
N ASN A 281 2.10 38.01 -27.84
CA ASN A 281 1.17 39.14 -28.00
C ASN A 281 1.79 40.52 -27.77
N ALA A 282 3.07 40.63 -27.39
CA ALA A 282 3.80 41.88 -27.10
C ALA A 282 3.14 42.85 -26.08
N SER A 283 1.93 42.55 -25.61
CA SER A 283 1.17 43.26 -24.60
C SER A 283 1.19 42.47 -23.29
N LEU A 284 1.57 43.12 -22.20
CA LEU A 284 1.67 42.55 -20.85
C LEU A 284 0.29 42.23 -20.22
N SER A 285 -0.78 42.35 -20.99
CA SER A 285 -2.15 42.31 -20.50
C SER A 285 -3.00 41.35 -21.35
N LEU A 286 -3.70 40.39 -20.72
CA LEU A 286 -4.75 39.57 -21.37
C LEU A 286 -6.04 40.39 -21.56
N ASN A 287 -5.93 41.62 -22.05
CA ASN A 287 -7.03 42.61 -22.06
C ASN A 287 -8.15 42.31 -23.07
N ARG A 288 -8.13 41.15 -23.73
CA ARG A 288 -9.17 40.76 -24.67
C ARG A 288 -9.69 39.38 -24.30
N VAL A 289 -11.01 39.29 -24.11
CA VAL A 289 -11.78 38.04 -23.98
C VAL A 289 -11.39 37.02 -25.06
N ARG A 290 -10.95 37.48 -26.24
CA ARG A 290 -10.45 36.63 -27.33
C ARG A 290 -9.18 35.86 -26.96
N ASP A 291 -8.24 36.47 -26.26
CA ASP A 291 -6.98 35.84 -25.89
C ASP A 291 -7.21 34.82 -24.77
N PHE A 292 -8.12 35.10 -23.84
CA PHE A 292 -8.58 34.12 -22.86
C PHE A 292 -9.30 32.92 -23.53
N LYS A 293 -10.17 33.16 -24.51
CA LYS A 293 -10.80 32.09 -25.30
C LYS A 293 -9.79 31.25 -26.09
N ARG A 294 -8.75 31.89 -26.64
CA ARG A 294 -7.65 31.20 -27.33
C ARG A 294 -6.83 30.37 -26.36
N LEU A 295 -6.54 30.89 -25.17
CA LEU A 295 -5.86 30.16 -24.11
C LEU A 295 -6.70 28.96 -23.67
N GLY A 296 -8.00 29.13 -23.43
CA GLY A 296 -8.93 28.02 -23.13
C GLY A 296 -8.92 26.96 -24.22
N ALA A 297 -9.09 27.35 -25.49
CA ALA A 297 -9.03 26.42 -26.61
C ALA A 297 -7.65 25.77 -26.82
N ARG A 298 -6.56 26.43 -26.38
CA ARG A 298 -5.22 25.82 -26.33
C ARG A 298 -5.20 24.78 -25.23
N ILE A 299 -5.59 25.13 -24.00
CA ILE A 299 -5.65 24.25 -22.81
C ILE A 299 -6.53 23.01 -23.06
N ASP A 300 -7.58 23.13 -23.86
CA ASP A 300 -8.45 22.00 -24.27
C ASP A 300 -7.74 20.98 -25.18
N GLN A 301 -6.47 21.19 -25.57
CA GLN A 301 -5.68 20.20 -26.28
C GLN A 301 -5.33 19.01 -25.38
N SER A 302 -4.95 17.88 -26.00
CA SER A 302 -4.58 16.67 -25.27
C SER A 302 -3.36 16.91 -24.39
N GLU A 303 -3.47 16.63 -23.09
CA GLU A 303 -2.40 16.66 -22.08
C GLU A 303 -1.05 16.08 -22.56
N SER A 304 -1.09 14.93 -23.26
CA SER A 304 0.09 14.29 -23.87
C SER A 304 0.89 15.23 -24.80
N ARG A 305 0.20 16.11 -25.54
CA ARG A 305 0.84 17.10 -26.42
C ARG A 305 1.59 18.14 -25.61
N PHE A 306 1.01 18.66 -24.53
CA PHE A 306 1.69 19.64 -23.69
C PHE A 306 2.92 19.07 -23.01
N LEU A 307 2.85 17.81 -22.59
CA LEU A 307 4.00 17.16 -21.98
C LEU A 307 5.14 17.03 -23.00
N LYS A 308 4.80 16.63 -24.23
CA LYS A 308 5.75 16.59 -25.34
C LYS A 308 6.36 17.97 -25.61
N ASP A 309 5.53 19.00 -25.74
CA ASP A 309 5.99 20.36 -26.06
C ASP A 309 6.89 20.91 -24.93
N LEU A 310 6.57 20.62 -23.66
CA LEU A 310 7.39 20.95 -22.51
C LEU A 310 8.77 20.29 -22.58
N PHE A 311 8.84 18.97 -22.77
CA PHE A 311 10.11 18.25 -22.87
C PHE A 311 10.95 18.72 -24.07
N VAL A 312 10.32 18.87 -25.24
CA VAL A 312 11.00 19.38 -26.45
C VAL A 312 11.59 20.77 -26.21
N GLY A 313 10.85 21.65 -25.53
CA GLY A 313 11.34 22.98 -25.15
C GLY A 313 12.50 22.92 -24.15
N CYS A 314 12.54 21.89 -23.28
CA CYS A 314 13.49 21.84 -22.18
C CYS A 314 14.76 21.03 -22.44
N TRP A 315 14.82 20.19 -23.47
CA TRP A 315 15.97 19.31 -23.71
C TRP A 315 17.32 20.05 -23.77
N GLY A 316 17.35 21.22 -24.40
CA GLY A 316 18.56 22.03 -24.54
C GLY A 316 18.85 22.97 -23.36
N HIS A 317 17.98 23.06 -22.36
CA HIS A 317 18.21 23.95 -21.22
C HIS A 317 19.19 23.35 -20.23
N GLN A 318 20.05 24.21 -19.68
CA GLN A 318 20.93 23.89 -18.57
C GLN A 318 20.11 23.82 -17.29
N VAL A 319 20.12 22.64 -16.66
CA VAL A 319 19.34 22.33 -15.47
C VAL A 319 20.33 21.78 -14.44
N GLY A 320 21.05 22.67 -13.77
CA GLY A 320 22.21 22.30 -12.95
C GLY A 320 23.51 22.59 -13.67
N ASP A 321 24.41 21.62 -13.64
CA ASP A 321 25.74 21.62 -14.28
C ASP A 321 25.73 21.03 -15.71
N GLN A 322 24.62 20.43 -16.14
CA GLN A 322 24.46 19.87 -17.47
C GLN A 322 23.09 20.18 -18.07
N SER A 323 22.94 19.97 -19.38
CA SER A 323 21.65 20.07 -20.05
C SER A 323 20.75 18.90 -19.68
N LEU A 324 19.43 19.10 -19.79
CA LEU A 324 18.46 18.06 -19.51
C LEU A 324 18.66 16.82 -20.40
N ILE A 325 19.05 17.01 -21.67
CA ILE A 325 19.28 15.90 -22.59
C ILE A 325 20.53 15.09 -22.24
N GLU A 326 21.63 15.74 -21.86
CA GLU A 326 22.85 15.04 -21.44
C GLU A 326 22.56 14.12 -20.26
N MET A 327 21.92 14.66 -19.22
CA MET A 327 21.51 13.88 -18.05
C MET A 327 20.55 12.74 -18.40
N ALA A 328 19.59 12.98 -19.30
CA ALA A 328 18.63 11.96 -19.71
C ALA A 328 19.29 10.80 -20.47
N LEU A 329 20.28 11.11 -21.32
CA LEU A 329 21.07 10.09 -22.02
C LEU A 329 22.00 9.34 -21.07
N GLU A 330 22.56 9.99 -20.05
CA GLU A 330 23.30 9.32 -18.97
C GLU A 330 22.41 8.35 -18.19
N CYS A 331 21.20 8.77 -17.79
CA CYS A 331 20.23 7.89 -17.12
C CYS A 331 19.84 6.71 -18.00
N ARG A 332 19.60 6.95 -19.29
CA ARG A 332 19.31 5.91 -20.28
C ARG A 332 20.46 4.92 -20.41
N GLN A 333 21.69 5.42 -20.53
CA GLN A 333 22.89 4.60 -20.63
C GLN A 333 23.06 3.73 -19.38
N ALA A 334 22.98 4.33 -18.19
CA ALA A 334 23.10 3.61 -16.93
C ALA A 334 22.01 2.55 -16.76
N PHE A 335 20.77 2.87 -17.11
CA PHE A 335 19.66 1.93 -17.09
C PHE A 335 19.89 0.76 -18.05
N ARG A 336 20.35 1.05 -19.28
CA ARG A 336 20.71 0.04 -20.28
C ARG A 336 21.82 -0.87 -19.79
N ASP A 337 22.87 -0.30 -19.20
CA ASP A 337 24.03 -1.07 -18.75
C ASP A 337 23.69 -2.04 -17.60
N GLU A 338 22.67 -1.73 -16.81
CA GLU A 338 22.20 -2.61 -15.74
C GLU A 338 21.24 -3.70 -16.24
N HIS A 339 20.49 -3.43 -17.31
CA HIS A 339 19.44 -4.33 -17.85
C HIS A 339 19.80 -4.80 -19.26
N HIS A 340 21.06 -5.25 -19.45
CA HIS A 340 21.76 -5.38 -20.74
C HIS A 340 21.17 -6.37 -21.77
N ASP A 341 20.06 -7.03 -21.49
CA ASP A 341 19.38 -7.91 -22.45
C ASP A 341 17.88 -7.63 -22.38
N GLY A 342 17.25 -7.47 -23.55
CA GLY A 342 15.84 -7.13 -23.74
C GLY A 342 14.91 -7.86 -22.77
N SER A 343 14.63 -7.22 -21.63
CA SER A 343 13.78 -7.79 -20.59
C SER A 343 12.40 -8.05 -21.19
N GLU A 344 12.03 -9.32 -21.27
CA GLU A 344 10.70 -9.74 -21.72
C GLU A 344 9.61 -9.05 -20.90
N GLU A 345 9.88 -8.77 -19.61
CA GLU A 345 8.97 -8.06 -18.72
C GLU A 345 8.87 -6.56 -19.03
N LEU A 346 9.96 -5.89 -19.42
CA LEU A 346 9.89 -4.49 -19.89
C LEU A 346 9.20 -4.39 -21.25
N ASP A 347 9.45 -5.34 -22.14
CA ASP A 347 8.81 -5.37 -23.45
C ASP A 347 7.29 -5.66 -23.30
N ARG A 348 6.91 -6.54 -22.35
CA ARG A 348 5.52 -6.74 -21.92
C ARG A 348 4.92 -5.48 -21.32
N PHE A 349 5.64 -4.79 -20.42
CA PHE A 349 5.19 -3.55 -19.80
C PHE A 349 4.88 -2.48 -20.84
N PHE A 350 5.77 -2.26 -21.80
CA PHE A 350 5.56 -1.30 -22.89
C PHE A 350 4.34 -1.65 -23.75
N LYS A 351 4.09 -2.94 -23.99
CA LYS A 351 2.88 -3.43 -24.68
C LYS A 351 1.60 -3.16 -23.87
N LEU A 352 1.65 -3.35 -22.55
CA LEU A 352 0.54 -3.10 -21.63
C LEU A 352 0.17 -1.61 -21.55
N LEU A 353 1.17 -0.72 -21.59
CA LEU A 353 0.95 0.73 -21.64
C LEU A 353 0.29 1.21 -22.96
N ASP A 354 0.28 0.37 -24.01
CA ASP A 354 -0.27 0.64 -25.35
C ASP A 354 0.12 2.02 -25.92
N ILE A 355 1.38 2.41 -25.75
CA ILE A 355 1.85 3.77 -26.08
C ILE A 355 1.95 3.92 -27.61
N ARG A 356 1.14 4.83 -28.17
CA ARG A 356 1.10 5.13 -29.62
C ARG A 356 1.19 6.62 -29.90
N LYS A 357 2.01 7.01 -30.88
CA LYS A 357 2.09 8.40 -31.38
C LYS A 357 0.84 8.86 -32.14
N ALA A 358 0.13 7.92 -32.76
CA ALA A 358 -1.14 8.14 -33.48
C ALA A 358 -1.86 6.78 -33.64
N ARG A 359 -3.16 6.80 -33.95
CA ARG A 359 -4.00 5.59 -34.07
C ARG A 359 -3.38 4.51 -34.97
N ASP A 360 -2.71 4.93 -36.04
CA ASP A 360 -2.16 4.04 -37.08
C ASP A 360 -0.62 3.90 -37.01
N LYS A 361 0.02 4.42 -35.96
CA LYS A 361 1.48 4.32 -35.80
C LYS A 361 1.87 3.06 -35.02
N PRO A 362 3.06 2.50 -35.27
CA PRO A 362 3.57 1.39 -34.48
C PRO A 362 3.62 1.78 -33.00
N LYS A 363 3.37 0.78 -32.15
CA LYS A 363 3.51 0.93 -30.71
C LYS A 363 4.97 1.19 -30.35
N LEU A 364 5.19 1.83 -29.21
CA LEU A 364 6.53 1.91 -28.64
C LEU A 364 6.99 0.52 -28.21
N GLU A 365 8.12 0.08 -28.75
CA GLU A 365 8.80 -1.16 -28.35
C GLU A 365 9.95 -0.81 -27.42
N TYR A 366 10.21 -1.66 -26.41
CA TYR A 366 11.24 -1.40 -25.42
C TYR A 366 12.62 -1.30 -26.07
N GLU A 367 12.93 -2.26 -26.94
CA GLU A 367 14.22 -2.34 -27.64
C GLU A 367 14.49 -1.08 -28.48
N ALA A 368 13.50 -0.63 -29.25
CA ALA A 368 13.62 0.60 -30.04
C ALA A 368 13.78 1.85 -29.16
N PHE A 369 13.17 1.86 -27.97
CA PHE A 369 13.26 2.97 -27.04
C PHE A 369 14.61 3.04 -26.31
N ILE A 370 15.11 1.90 -25.82
CA ILE A 370 16.36 1.83 -25.05
C ILE A 370 17.59 1.78 -25.94
N ASN A 371 17.54 1.11 -27.09
CA ASN A 371 18.69 0.91 -27.99
C ASN A 371 18.62 1.72 -29.30
N GLY A 372 17.53 2.46 -29.54
CA GLY A 372 17.42 3.35 -30.70
C GLY A 372 18.35 4.58 -30.66
N ASP A 373 18.19 5.49 -31.61
CA ASP A 373 18.92 6.76 -31.58
C ASP A 373 18.37 7.75 -30.55
N ASP A 374 19.11 8.84 -30.29
CA ASP A 374 18.75 9.85 -29.30
C ASP A 374 17.52 10.68 -29.70
N ASP A 375 17.26 10.83 -31.00
CA ASP A 375 16.04 11.50 -31.49
C ASP A 375 14.80 10.64 -31.19
N HIS A 376 14.93 9.32 -31.33
CA HIS A 376 13.89 8.35 -31.02
C HIS A 376 13.53 8.40 -29.54
N PHE A 377 14.53 8.33 -28.67
CA PHE A 377 14.35 8.43 -27.22
C PHE A 377 13.66 9.75 -26.84
N ARG A 378 14.20 10.90 -27.28
CA ARG A 378 13.60 12.23 -27.04
C ARG A 378 12.16 12.33 -27.51
N GLY A 379 11.88 11.76 -28.68
CA GLY A 379 10.57 11.80 -29.31
C GLY A 379 9.53 10.88 -28.67
N TRP A 380 9.94 9.94 -27.82
CA TRP A 380 9.05 8.97 -27.14
C TRP A 380 9.00 9.12 -25.63
N PHE A 381 10.00 9.73 -24.99
CA PHE A 381 10.08 9.84 -23.54
C PHE A 381 8.82 10.47 -22.93
N SER A 382 8.33 11.58 -23.49
CA SER A 382 7.09 12.23 -23.01
C SER A 382 5.85 11.32 -23.14
N PHE A 383 5.81 10.47 -24.17
CA PHE A 383 4.72 9.50 -24.35
C PHE A 383 4.81 8.36 -23.33
N LEU A 384 6.02 7.94 -22.97
CA LEU A 384 6.25 6.96 -21.90
C LEU A 384 5.75 7.50 -20.56
N ILE A 385 6.16 8.72 -20.18
CA ILE A 385 5.72 9.35 -18.93
C ILE A 385 4.18 9.50 -18.90
N TYR A 386 3.59 9.93 -20.00
CA TYR A 386 2.13 10.05 -20.11
C TYR A 386 1.43 8.69 -20.01
N GLY A 387 1.94 7.66 -20.69
CA GLY A 387 1.39 6.30 -20.64
C GLY A 387 1.42 5.73 -19.23
N ILE A 388 2.54 5.88 -18.52
CA ILE A 388 2.67 5.47 -17.11
C ILE A 388 1.66 6.23 -16.24
N ARG A 389 1.57 7.57 -16.38
CA ARG A 389 0.59 8.37 -15.62
C ARG A 389 -0.83 7.87 -15.87
N CYS A 390 -1.19 7.61 -17.12
CA CYS A 390 -2.50 7.07 -17.47
C CYS A 390 -2.75 5.73 -16.77
N SER A 391 -1.80 4.81 -16.81
CA SER A 391 -1.91 3.53 -16.10
C SER A 391 -1.93 3.68 -14.57
N VAL A 392 -1.43 4.77 -13.99
CA VAL A 392 -1.54 5.00 -12.54
C VAL A 392 -2.89 5.62 -12.13
N VAL A 393 -3.55 6.42 -12.97
CA VAL A 393 -4.77 7.16 -12.56
C VAL A 393 -6.05 6.77 -13.29
N HIS A 394 -5.97 6.15 -14.46
CA HIS A 394 -7.16 5.75 -15.22
C HIS A 394 -7.60 4.36 -14.75
N ASN A 395 -8.86 4.27 -14.34
CA ASN A 395 -9.52 3.04 -13.97
C ASN A 395 -10.67 2.77 -14.96
N LYS A 396 -10.34 2.62 -16.24
CA LYS A 396 -11.26 1.92 -17.13
C LYS A 396 -11.04 0.44 -16.92
N ALA A 397 -12.12 -0.32 -16.75
CA ALA A 397 -12.05 -1.75 -16.46
C ALA A 397 -11.24 -2.58 -17.47
N THR A 398 -10.98 -2.05 -18.66
CA THR A 398 -10.22 -2.71 -19.74
C THR A 398 -8.79 -2.19 -19.89
N GLU A 399 -8.37 -1.18 -19.12
CA GLU A 399 -7.05 -0.57 -19.22
C GLU A 399 -6.11 -1.13 -18.15
N PHE A 400 -4.84 -1.27 -18.49
CA PHE A 400 -3.81 -1.74 -17.57
C PHE A 400 -3.55 -0.69 -16.48
N HIS A 401 -3.62 -1.10 -15.22
CA HIS A 401 -3.41 -0.25 -14.06
C HIS A 401 -2.14 -0.64 -13.31
N ILE A 402 -1.28 0.34 -13.01
CA ILE A 402 -0.10 0.12 -12.17
C ILE A 402 -0.51 0.37 -10.72
N SER A 403 -0.32 -0.64 -9.87
CA SER A 403 -0.56 -0.58 -8.43
C SER A 403 0.73 -0.87 -7.67
N ASN A 404 0.77 -0.62 -6.36
CA ASN A 404 1.94 -1.01 -5.56
C ASN A 404 2.15 -2.53 -5.55
N GLU A 405 1.09 -3.31 -5.70
CA GLU A 405 1.13 -4.78 -5.72
C GLU A 405 1.86 -5.29 -6.95
N ASN A 406 1.36 -4.96 -8.15
CA ASN A 406 2.03 -5.39 -9.38
C ASN A 406 3.40 -4.73 -9.56
N LEU A 407 3.60 -3.51 -9.05
CA LEU A 407 4.92 -2.89 -9.06
C LEU A 407 5.91 -3.66 -8.17
N ALA A 408 5.49 -4.12 -6.99
CA ALA A 408 6.33 -4.88 -6.07
C ALA A 408 6.80 -6.22 -6.67
N GLU A 409 5.94 -6.86 -7.47
CA GLU A 409 6.21 -8.12 -8.17
C GLU A 409 7.13 -7.96 -9.39
N ASN A 410 7.32 -6.74 -9.89
CA ASN A 410 8.04 -6.47 -11.14
C ASN A 410 9.23 -5.51 -10.91
N PRO A 411 10.41 -6.03 -10.48
CA PRO A 411 11.61 -5.22 -10.22
C PRO A 411 12.07 -4.37 -11.40
N ASP A 412 11.91 -4.86 -12.62
CA ASP A 412 12.28 -4.11 -13.83
C ASP A 412 11.42 -2.86 -14.02
N TRP A 413 10.12 -2.93 -13.66
CA TRP A 413 9.23 -1.77 -13.73
C TRP A 413 9.63 -0.74 -12.67
N GLN A 414 9.99 -1.21 -11.46
CA GLN A 414 10.54 -0.35 -10.40
C GLN A 414 11.81 0.35 -10.88
N ALA A 415 12.73 -0.39 -11.52
CA ALA A 415 13.97 0.15 -12.04
C ALA A 415 13.73 1.17 -13.17
N LEU A 416 12.82 0.90 -14.11
CA LEU A 416 12.45 1.84 -15.17
C LEU A 416 11.94 3.15 -14.59
N LEU A 417 11.04 3.07 -13.61
CA LEU A 417 10.50 4.25 -12.94
C LEU A 417 11.58 4.99 -12.14
N ALA A 418 12.34 4.28 -11.29
CA ALA A 418 13.26 4.87 -10.33
C ALA A 418 14.59 5.30 -10.92
N LYS A 419 15.12 4.60 -11.91
CA LYS A 419 16.46 4.85 -12.46
C LYS A 419 16.44 5.59 -13.78
N LEU A 420 15.34 5.54 -14.53
CA LEU A 420 15.21 6.24 -15.81
C LEU A 420 14.21 7.39 -15.76
N CYS A 421 12.93 7.10 -15.50
CA CYS A 421 11.86 8.10 -15.64
C CYS A 421 11.94 9.21 -14.58
N MET A 422 11.97 8.85 -13.30
CA MET A 422 11.91 9.80 -12.20
C MET A 422 13.11 10.72 -12.12
N PRO A 423 14.38 10.29 -12.28
CA PRO A 423 15.52 11.21 -12.27
C PRO A 423 15.38 12.33 -13.29
N ILE A 424 14.93 12.00 -14.51
CA ILE A 424 14.70 12.98 -15.58
C ILE A 424 13.57 13.94 -15.23
N MET A 425 12.43 13.41 -14.77
CA MET A 425 11.27 14.21 -14.37
C MET A 425 11.59 15.14 -13.19
N ILE A 426 12.27 14.63 -12.17
CA ILE A 426 12.65 15.35 -10.94
C ILE A 426 13.62 16.47 -11.30
N GLN A 427 14.64 16.20 -12.13
CA GLN A 427 15.59 17.23 -12.55
C GLN A 427 14.88 18.37 -13.27
N LEU A 428 13.99 18.03 -14.21
CA LEU A 428 13.17 19.03 -14.90
C LEU A 428 12.29 19.80 -13.92
N ALA A 429 11.57 19.11 -13.03
CA ALA A 429 10.63 19.72 -12.10
C ALA A 429 11.30 20.69 -11.13
N PHE A 430 12.45 20.32 -10.55
CA PHE A 430 13.16 21.15 -9.59
C PHE A 430 14.03 22.22 -10.25
N GLY A 431 14.56 21.93 -11.44
CA GLY A 431 15.56 22.79 -12.05
C GLY A 431 15.02 23.77 -13.08
N LEU A 432 13.88 23.52 -13.71
CA LEU A 432 13.28 24.47 -14.66
C LEU A 432 13.02 25.87 -14.07
N PRO A 433 12.60 26.02 -12.79
CA PRO A 433 12.49 27.35 -12.15
C PRO A 433 13.82 28.11 -12.06
N SER A 434 14.97 27.42 -12.11
CA SER A 434 16.30 28.04 -12.06
C SER A 434 16.78 28.59 -13.41
N VAL A 435 16.16 28.16 -14.53
CA VAL A 435 16.51 28.65 -15.86
C VAL A 435 16.24 30.15 -15.96
N VAL A 436 17.22 30.90 -16.45
CA VAL A 436 17.11 32.36 -16.62
C VAL A 436 16.21 32.74 -17.79
N ALA A 437 15.66 33.95 -17.75
CA ALA A 437 14.95 34.52 -18.89
C ALA A 437 15.97 35.03 -19.94
N PRO A 438 15.62 35.04 -21.24
CA PRO A 438 14.32 34.67 -21.84
C PRO A 438 14.12 33.17 -22.11
N GLU A 439 15.11 32.33 -21.79
CA GLU A 439 15.09 30.92 -22.19
C GLU A 439 14.09 30.07 -21.38
N ASN A 440 13.70 30.51 -20.18
CA ASN A 440 12.79 29.75 -19.34
C ASN A 440 11.35 29.68 -19.90
N PRO A 441 10.86 28.49 -20.30
CA PRO A 441 9.59 28.34 -21.00
C PRO A 441 8.36 28.47 -20.09
N ILE A 442 8.53 28.47 -18.75
CA ILE A 442 7.44 28.57 -17.76
C ILE A 442 7.41 29.90 -17.01
N ARG A 443 8.34 30.80 -17.36
CA ARG A 443 8.53 32.08 -16.72
C ARG A 443 7.69 33.16 -17.40
N TYR A 444 6.98 33.93 -16.60
CA TYR A 444 6.30 35.14 -17.06
C TYR A 444 7.29 36.31 -17.10
N SER A 445 7.02 37.27 -17.99
CA SER A 445 7.80 38.52 -18.07
C SER A 445 7.63 39.40 -16.83
N THR A 446 6.52 39.25 -16.10
CA THR A 446 6.22 39.96 -14.84
C THR A 446 6.18 38.98 -13.65
N PRO A 447 6.43 39.46 -12.41
CA PRO A 447 6.31 38.61 -11.21
C PRO A 447 4.91 38.05 -10.98
N THR A 448 3.89 38.77 -11.45
CA THR A 448 2.47 38.42 -11.32
C THR A 448 1.75 38.66 -12.65
N ILE A 449 0.79 37.80 -12.97
CA ILE A 449 -0.16 38.03 -14.06
C ILE A 449 -1.33 38.83 -13.51
N SER A 450 -1.61 40.01 -14.07
CA SER A 450 -2.88 40.72 -13.84
C SER A 450 -3.85 40.39 -14.96
N LEU A 451 -5.05 39.92 -14.60
CA LEU A 451 -6.11 39.64 -15.57
C LEU A 451 -6.90 40.90 -15.95
N TYR A 452 -6.88 41.91 -15.08
CA TYR A 452 -7.55 43.19 -15.24
C TYR A 452 -6.62 44.29 -14.73
N GLU A 453 -6.64 45.46 -15.35
CA GLU A 453 -6.01 46.68 -14.82
C GLU A 453 -6.95 47.42 -13.87
#